data_AF-A0A1Q9UPB5-F1
#
_entry.id   AF-A0A1Q9UPB5-F1
#
_cell.length_a   1.000
_cell.length_b   1.000
_cell.length_c   1.000
_cell.angle_alpha   90.00
_cell.angle_beta   90.00
_cell.angle_gamma   90.00
#
_symmetry.space_group_name_H-M   'P 1'
#
loop_
_entity.id
_entity.type
_entity.pdbx_description
1 polymer ?
#
loop_
_entity_poly.entity_id
_entity_poly.type
_entity_poly.pdbx_seq_one_letter_code
_entity_poly.pdbx_strand_id
1 'polypeptide(L)'
;MLSVLAGEVSIAEAARKEKVSEQSIGRWKAEFLEAGRTALASGRTGPTTREQQLVAEVTELTTALGDAHLEARVWKKSAEGRLGPSRTSR
;
A
#
# COMPACT_ATOMS: atom_id res chain seq x y z
N MET A 1 26.10 -2.40 15.39
CA MET A 1 25.50 -1.12 14.96
C MET A 1 24.06 -0.98 15.46
N LEU A 2 23.13 -1.86 15.07
CA LEU A 2 21.72 -1.76 15.50
C LEU A 2 21.54 -1.84 17.03
N SER A 3 22.29 -2.70 17.72
CA SER A 3 22.30 -2.77 19.19
C SER A 3 22.80 -1.50 19.87
N VAL A 4 23.71 -0.74 19.23
CA VAL A 4 24.19 0.57 19.73
C VAL A 4 23.14 1.66 19.53
N LEU A 5 22.33 1.55 18.49
CA LEU A 5 21.19 2.43 18.24
C LEU A 5 20.03 2.11 19.20
N ALA A 6 19.79 0.84 19.48
CA ALA A 6 18.81 0.35 20.45
C ALA A 6 19.22 0.62 21.91
N GLY A 7 20.49 0.97 22.18
CA GLY A 7 21.01 1.22 23.52
C GLY A 7 21.37 -0.04 24.30
N GLU A 8 21.28 -1.21 23.68
CA GLU A 8 21.59 -2.52 24.27
C GLU A 8 23.10 -2.73 24.44
N VAL A 9 23.91 -2.08 23.60
CA VAL A 9 25.38 -2.15 23.62
C VAL A 9 25.94 -0.72 23.61
N SER A 10 26.87 -0.43 24.50
CA SER A 10 27.55 0.87 24.52
C SER A 10 28.49 1.04 23.32
N ILE A 11 28.81 2.30 22.99
CA ILE A 11 29.80 2.63 21.95
C ILE A 11 31.15 1.98 22.26
N ALA A 12 31.57 2.00 23.53
CA ALA A 12 32.83 1.43 23.99
C ALA A 12 32.89 -0.10 23.83
N GLU A 13 31.79 -0.80 24.16
CA GLU A 13 31.70 -2.25 23.97
C GLU A 13 31.73 -2.62 22.49
N ALA A 14 31.00 -1.88 21.65
CA ALA A 14 31.01 -2.08 20.21
C ALA A 14 32.39 -1.82 19.60
N ALA A 15 33.08 -0.75 20.01
CA ALA A 15 34.42 -0.41 19.56
C ALA A 15 35.43 -1.54 19.88
N ARG A 16 35.40 -2.07 21.11
CA ARG A 16 36.25 -3.21 21.51
C ARG A 16 35.96 -4.48 20.71
N LYS A 17 34.68 -4.81 20.54
CA LYS A 17 34.26 -6.02 19.81
C LYS A 17 34.69 -5.97 18.35
N GLU A 18 34.47 -4.82 17.71
CA GLU A 18 34.69 -4.63 16.27
C GLU A 18 36.11 -4.12 15.95
N LYS A 19 36.96 -3.92 16.97
CA LYS A 19 38.36 -3.45 16.84
C LYS A 19 38.49 -2.12 16.08
N VAL A 20 37.56 -1.21 16.31
CA VAL A 20 37.55 0.15 15.74
C VAL A 20 37.51 1.18 16.86
N SER A 21 37.79 2.44 16.55
CA SER A 21 37.73 3.50 17.56
C SER A 21 36.28 3.81 17.99
N GLU A 22 36.11 4.20 19.26
CA GLU A 22 34.82 4.71 19.76
C GLU A 22 34.35 5.93 18.97
N GLN A 23 35.28 6.77 18.52
CA GLN A 23 35.00 7.93 17.68
C GLN A 23 34.36 7.53 16.34
N SER A 24 34.86 6.47 15.70
CA SER A 24 34.30 5.94 14.44
C SER A 24 32.86 5.46 14.63
N ILE A 25 32.61 4.67 15.68
CA ILE A 25 31.26 4.18 16.02
C ILE A 25 30.32 5.36 16.34
N GLY A 26 30.79 6.33 17.12
CA GLY A 26 30.02 7.53 17.46
C GLY A 26 29.66 8.36 16.23
N ARG A 27 30.60 8.52 15.30
CA ARG A 27 30.37 9.20 14.03
C ARG A 27 29.34 8.47 13.17
N TRP A 28 29.45 7.16 13.00
CA TRP A 28 28.45 6.39 12.25
C TRP A 28 27.06 6.46 12.87
N LYS A 29 26.96 6.46 14.21
CA LYS A 29 25.67 6.63 14.90
C LYS A 29 25.06 7.98 14.58
N ALA A 30 25.85 9.05 14.61
CA ALA A 30 25.39 10.39 14.28
C ALA A 30 24.93 10.47 12.81
N GLU A 31 25.75 9.99 11.87
CA GLU A 31 25.43 9.97 10.43
C GLU A 31 24.16 9.17 10.14
N PHE A 32 23.99 7.99 10.76
CA PHE A 32 22.79 7.17 10.59
C PHE A 32 21.53 7.89 11.09
N LEU A 33 21.60 8.53 12.27
CA LEU A 33 20.44 9.23 12.84
C LEU A 33 20.07 10.48 12.03
N GLU A 34 21.06 11.24 11.54
CA GLU A 34 20.82 12.38 10.65
C GLU A 34 20.23 11.95 9.30
N ALA A 35 20.80 10.91 8.68
CA ALA A 35 20.28 10.36 7.44
C ALA A 35 18.85 9.82 7.62
N GLY A 36 18.58 9.13 8.73
CA GLY A 36 17.26 8.63 9.09
C GLY A 36 16.24 9.76 9.27
N ARG A 37 16.58 10.82 10.01
CA ARG A 37 15.73 12.02 10.15
C ARG A 37 15.46 12.66 8.79
N THR A 38 16.50 12.84 7.99
CA THR A 38 16.40 13.42 6.65
C THR A 38 15.50 12.57 5.75
N ALA A 39 15.64 11.24 5.78
CA ALA A 39 14.82 10.32 5.01
C ALA A 39 13.37 10.26 5.49
N LEU A 40 13.10 10.45 6.78
CA LEU A 40 11.74 10.55 7.30
C LEU A 40 11.08 11.88 6.93
N ALA A 41 11.83 12.98 6.99
CA ALA A 41 11.36 14.31 6.61
C ALA A 41 11.15 14.46 5.09
N SER A 42 12.02 13.82 4.29
CA SER A 42 11.96 13.84 2.81
C SER A 42 11.25 12.63 2.21
N GLY A 43 10.90 11.64 3.04
CA GLY A 43 10.31 10.38 2.60
C GLY A 43 9.02 10.60 1.83
N ARG A 44 8.82 9.83 0.76
CA ARG A 44 7.57 9.85 -0.02
C ARG A 44 6.40 9.56 0.90
N THR A 45 5.71 10.61 1.29
CA THR A 45 4.37 10.54 1.88
C THR A 45 3.39 10.42 0.72
N GLY A 46 2.71 9.28 0.62
CA GLY A 46 1.72 9.05 -0.43
C GLY A 46 1.70 7.60 -0.90
N PRO A 47 0.61 7.20 -1.59
CA PRO A 47 0.47 5.85 -2.10
C PRO A 47 1.59 5.51 -3.07
N THR A 48 2.10 4.29 -2.94
CA THR A 48 3.03 3.69 -3.89
C THR A 48 2.42 3.68 -5.28
N THR A 49 3.27 3.63 -6.31
CA THR A 49 2.81 3.48 -7.70
C THR A 49 1.89 2.26 -7.86
N ARG A 50 2.13 1.19 -7.09
CA ARG A 50 1.26 0.01 -7.08
C ARG A 50 -0.11 0.31 -6.46
N GLU A 51 -0.16 1.02 -5.34
CA GLU A 51 -1.44 1.43 -4.74
C GLU A 51 -2.23 2.35 -5.67
N GLN A 52 -1.57 3.27 -6.37
CA GLN A 52 -2.23 4.12 -7.36
C GLN A 52 -2.81 3.31 -8.53
N GLN A 53 -2.06 2.34 -9.05
CA GLN A 53 -2.55 1.43 -10.09
C GLN A 53 -3.74 0.61 -9.63
N LEU A 54 -3.70 0.09 -8.40
CA LEU A 54 -4.81 -0.66 -7.82
C LEU A 54 -6.06 0.20 -7.65
N VAL A 55 -5.92 1.46 -7.22
CA VAL A 55 -7.05 2.39 -7.12
C VAL A 55 -7.67 2.66 -8.50
N ALA A 56 -6.85 2.84 -9.54
CA ALA A 56 -7.33 3.02 -10.91
C ALA A 56 -8.08 1.76 -11.40
N GLU A 57 -7.51 0.58 -11.19
CA GLU A 57 -8.11 -0.71 -11.58
C GLU A 57 -9.45 -0.95 -10.86
N VAL A 58 -9.51 -0.70 -9.54
CA VAL A 58 -10.77 -0.82 -8.77
C VAL A 58 -11.83 0.14 -9.29
N THR A 59 -11.45 1.36 -9.67
CA THR A 59 -12.39 2.35 -10.22
C THR A 59 -12.95 1.89 -11.57
N GLU A 60 -12.09 1.38 -12.44
CA GLU A 60 -12.48 0.84 -13.75
C GLU A 60 -13.41 -0.37 -13.59
N LEU A 61 -13.04 -1.34 -12.76
CA LEU A 61 -13.85 -2.53 -12.50
C LEU A 61 -15.21 -2.19 -11.88
N THR A 62 -15.25 -1.22 -10.97
CA THR A 62 -16.51 -0.78 -10.34
C THR A 62 -17.45 -0.16 -11.36
N THR A 63 -16.91 0.63 -12.29
CA THR A 63 -17.69 1.23 -13.39
C THR A 63 -18.25 0.17 -14.31
N ALA A 64 -17.39 -0.74 -14.80
CA ALA A 64 -17.80 -1.82 -15.69
C ALA A 64 -18.84 -2.76 -15.06
N LEU A 65 -18.70 -3.05 -13.76
CA LEU A 65 -19.68 -3.83 -13.01
C LEU A 65 -21.03 -3.11 -12.92
N GLY A 66 -21.02 -1.79 -12.71
CA GLY A 66 -22.22 -0.96 -12.71
C GLY A 66 -22.97 -1.03 -14.04
N ASP A 67 -22.25 -0.86 -15.15
CA ASP A 67 -22.81 -0.91 -16.50
C ASP A 67 -23.41 -2.28 -16.81
N ALA A 68 -22.67 -3.36 -16.53
CA ALA A 68 -23.16 -4.74 -16.70
C ALA A 68 -24.42 -5.02 -15.87
N HIS A 69 -24.48 -4.48 -14.63
CA HIS A 69 -25.67 -4.61 -13.79
C HIS A 69 -26.88 -3.86 -14.36
N LEU A 70 -26.68 -2.66 -14.93
CA LEU A 70 -27.73 -1.90 -15.60
C LEU A 70 -28.26 -2.65 -16.82
N GLU A 71 -27.35 -3.14 -17.68
CA GLU A 71 -27.73 -3.96 -18.83
C GLU A 71 -28.55 -5.17 -18.40
N ALA A 72 -28.07 -5.97 -17.43
CA ALA A 72 -28.78 -7.15 -16.95
C ALA A 72 -30.22 -6.83 -16.48
N ARG A 73 -30.43 -5.69 -15.82
CA ARG A 73 -31.77 -5.23 -15.42
C ARG A 73 -32.65 -4.86 -16.61
N VAL A 74 -32.10 -4.16 -17.60
CA VAL A 74 -32.84 -3.80 -18.83
C VAL A 74 -33.25 -5.05 -19.60
N TRP A 75 -32.33 -6.01 -19.76
CA TRP A 75 -32.62 -7.30 -20.41
C TRP A 75 -33.74 -8.06 -19.70
N LYS A 76 -33.68 -8.16 -18.37
CA LYS A 76 -34.72 -8.83 -17.56
C LYS A 76 -36.10 -8.16 -17.75
N LYS A 77 -36.18 -6.84 -17.59
CA LYS A 77 -37.44 -6.08 -17.77
C LYS A 77 -38.00 -6.23 -19.19
N SER A 78 -37.12 -6.24 -20.19
CA SER A 78 -37.53 -6.40 -21.60
C SER A 78 -38.04 -7.81 -21.89
N ALA A 79 -37.46 -8.84 -21.26
CA ALA A 79 -37.94 -10.21 -21.37
C ALA A 79 -39.33 -10.39 -20.70
N GLU A 80 -39.54 -9.80 -19.53
CA GLU A 80 -40.84 -9.80 -18.84
C GLU A 80 -41.93 -9.10 -19.68
N GLY A 81 -41.61 -7.99 -20.35
CA GLY A 81 -42.55 -7.29 -21.23
C GLY A 81 -42.92 -8.04 -22.52
N ARG A 82 -42.12 -9.03 -22.95
CA ARG A 82 -42.42 -9.88 -24.12
C ARG A 82 -43.30 -11.09 -23.79
N LEU A 83 -43.43 -11.44 -22.52
CA LEU A 83 -44.37 -12.46 -22.05
C LEU A 83 -45.76 -11.82 -21.86
N GLY A 84 -46.45 -11.51 -22.96
CA GLY A 84 -47.86 -11.08 -22.91
C GLY A 84 -48.75 -12.14 -22.22
N PRO A 85 -49.92 -11.76 -21.66
CA PRO A 85 -50.73 -12.66 -20.83
C PRO A 85 -50.97 -13.99 -21.56
N SER A 86 -50.61 -15.09 -20.91
CA SER A 86 -50.72 -16.43 -21.44
C SER A 86 -52.17 -16.68 -21.83
N ARG A 87 -52.44 -16.90 -23.12
CA ARG A 87 -53.74 -17.41 -23.60
C ARG A 87 -53.95 -18.77 -22.92
N THR A 88 -54.72 -18.79 -21.85
CA THR A 88 -55.25 -20.06 -21.33
C THR A 88 -56.23 -20.59 -22.37
N SER A 89 -56.00 -21.82 -22.82
CA SER A 89 -56.89 -22.49 -23.78
C SER A 89 -58.25 -22.70 -23.13
N ARG A 90 -59.31 -22.39 -23.89
CA ARG A 90 -60.69 -22.80 -23.61
C ARG A 90 -60.87 -24.28 -23.98
#